data_AF-A0A2X4UJB6-F1
#
_entry.id   AF-A0A2X4UJB6-F1
#
_cell.length_a   1.000
_cell.length_b   1.000
_cell.length_c   1.000
_cell.angle_alpha   90.00
_cell.angle_beta   90.00
_cell.angle_gamma   90.00
#
_symmetry.space_group_name_H-M   'P 1'
#
loop_
_entity.id
_entity.type
_entity.pdbx_description
1 polymer ?
#
loop_
_entity_poly.entity_id
_entity_poly.type
_entity_poly.pdbx_seq_one_letter_code
_entity_poly.pdbx_strand_id
1 'polypeptide(L)'
;MIEIKLSQGAKPGHGGILPAKKVDAEIAATRGVPEGEDCISPASHSAFTTPVEMMHFIQQLRELSGGKPVGFKLCIGHPWEFVAIAKAMLHTHILPDFIVVDGKEGGTGAAPLELSNYMGMPLREGLLFVHNTLVGCGLRDKIKVGASGKIISAFDIASVLVLGPTG
;
A
#
# COMPACT_ATOMS: atom_id res chain seq x y z
N MET A 1 8.37 -12.12 2.73
CA MET A 1 7.91 -10.77 3.12
C MET A 1 6.41 -10.79 3.35
N ILE A 2 5.88 -9.85 4.13
CA ILE A 2 4.45 -9.61 4.32
C ILE A 2 4.17 -8.16 3.97
N GLU A 3 3.21 -7.90 3.09
CA GLU A 3 2.80 -6.55 2.69
C GLU A 3 1.39 -6.27 3.20
N ILE A 4 1.26 -5.29 4.09
CA ILE A 4 -0.02 -4.75 4.51
C ILE A 4 -0.49 -3.79 3.42
N LYS A 5 -1.59 -4.11 2.76
CA LYS A 5 -2.18 -3.24 1.76
C LYS A 5 -3.11 -2.23 2.43
N LEU A 6 -2.69 -0.97 2.52
CA LEU A 6 -3.54 0.13 3.00
C LEU A 6 -4.45 0.64 1.89
N SER A 7 -3.89 0.84 0.70
CA SER A 7 -4.62 1.33 -0.46
C SER A 7 -3.93 0.95 -1.76
N GLN A 8 -4.59 1.19 -2.89
CA GLN A 8 -4.03 1.01 -4.24
C GLN A 8 -4.40 2.19 -5.13
N GLY A 9 -3.57 2.46 -6.15
CA GLY A 9 -3.74 3.59 -7.06
C GLY A 9 -5.13 3.69 -7.70
N ALA A 10 -5.65 2.58 -8.22
CA ALA A 10 -6.93 2.56 -8.92
C ALA A 10 -8.17 2.82 -8.02
N LYS A 11 -8.03 2.72 -6.70
CA LYS A 11 -9.13 2.90 -5.73
C LYS A 11 -8.60 3.15 -4.31
N PRO A 12 -8.03 4.34 -4.03
CA PRO A 12 -7.28 4.58 -2.79
C PRO A 12 -8.12 4.52 -1.49
N GLY A 13 -9.45 4.59 -1.60
CA GLY A 13 -10.38 4.54 -0.46
C GLY A 13 -11.39 3.39 -0.52
N HIS A 14 -11.11 2.33 -1.29
CA HIS A 14 -12.03 1.21 -1.42
C HIS A 14 -11.30 -0.14 -1.41
N GLY A 15 -11.95 -1.14 -0.82
CA GLY A 15 -11.41 -2.50 -0.72
C GLY A 15 -11.36 -3.24 -2.05
N GLY A 16 -10.86 -4.48 -2.00
CA GLY A 16 -10.94 -5.42 -3.13
C GLY A 16 -12.37 -5.64 -3.60
N ILE A 17 -12.55 -5.80 -4.91
CA ILE A 17 -13.83 -6.21 -5.49
C ILE A 17 -13.51 -7.40 -6.39
N LEU A 18 -14.16 -8.52 -6.14
CA LEU A 18 -14.14 -9.68 -7.03
C LEU A 18 -15.58 -10.01 -7.40
N PRO A 19 -16.00 -9.76 -8.66
CA PRO A 19 -17.37 -10.02 -9.09
C PRO A 19 -17.73 -11.50 -9.01
N ALA A 20 -18.98 -11.80 -8.65
CA ALA A 20 -19.60 -13.11 -8.53
C ALA A 20 -19.27 -14.07 -9.68
N LYS A 21 -19.34 -13.57 -10.92
CA LYS A 21 -19.04 -14.37 -12.12
C LYS A 21 -17.61 -14.91 -12.20
N LYS A 22 -16.70 -14.41 -11.35
CA LYS A 22 -15.32 -14.86 -11.21
C LYS A 22 -15.08 -15.67 -9.94
N VAL A 23 -16.10 -15.89 -9.11
CA VAL A 23 -15.98 -16.67 -7.86
C VAL A 23 -16.48 -18.08 -8.15
N ASP A 24 -15.58 -18.89 -8.72
CA ASP A 24 -15.79 -20.33 -8.90
C ASP A 24 -15.50 -21.10 -7.60
N ALA A 25 -15.76 -22.41 -7.62
CA ALA A 25 -15.55 -23.29 -6.48
C ALA A 25 -14.12 -23.25 -5.90
N GLU A 26 -13.09 -23.13 -6.75
CA GLU A 26 -11.69 -23.06 -6.30
C GLU A 26 -11.42 -21.74 -5.55
N ILE A 27 -11.91 -20.63 -6.09
CA ILE A 27 -11.77 -19.31 -5.48
C ILE A 27 -12.58 -19.21 -4.17
N ALA A 28 -13.80 -19.73 -4.17
CA ALA A 28 -14.67 -19.79 -2.98
C ALA A 28 -13.98 -20.54 -1.83
N ALA A 29 -13.46 -21.75 -2.10
CA ALA A 29 -12.76 -22.56 -1.13
C ALA A 29 -11.47 -21.89 -0.62
N THR A 30 -10.68 -21.30 -1.53
CA THR A 30 -9.41 -20.63 -1.17
C THR A 30 -9.64 -19.40 -0.30
N ARG A 31 -10.73 -18.65 -0.53
CA ARG A 31 -11.01 -17.39 0.17
C ARG A 31 -11.96 -17.52 1.34
N GLY A 32 -12.64 -18.66 1.50
CA GLY A 32 -13.68 -18.85 2.51
C GLY A 32 -14.89 -17.96 2.28
N VAL A 33 -15.29 -17.78 1.02
CA VAL A 33 -16.47 -16.98 0.61
C VAL A 33 -17.45 -17.85 -0.17
N PRO A 34 -18.75 -17.50 -0.25
CA PRO A 34 -19.72 -18.26 -1.04
C PRO A 34 -19.38 -18.24 -2.55
N GLU A 35 -19.58 -19.38 -3.22
CA GLU A 35 -19.46 -19.47 -4.68
C GLU A 35 -20.55 -18.66 -5.37
N GLY A 36 -20.21 -17.95 -6.45
CA GLY A 36 -21.17 -17.17 -7.23
C GLY A 36 -21.68 -15.89 -6.55
N GLU A 37 -21.05 -15.44 -5.46
CA GLU A 37 -21.38 -14.17 -4.78
C GLU A 37 -20.25 -13.12 -4.94
N ASP A 38 -20.62 -11.84 -4.93
CA ASP A 38 -19.65 -10.75 -4.98
C ASP A 38 -18.81 -10.73 -3.70
N CYS A 39 -17.49 -10.77 -3.85
CA CYS A 39 -16.56 -10.61 -2.73
C CYS A 39 -16.07 -9.16 -2.69
N ILE A 40 -16.69 -8.36 -1.81
CA ILE A 40 -16.35 -6.95 -1.57
C ILE A 40 -15.64 -6.83 -0.23
N SER A 41 -14.38 -6.39 -0.25
CA SER A 41 -13.62 -6.17 0.98
C SER A 41 -13.94 -4.80 1.60
N PRO A 42 -13.90 -4.68 2.93
CA PRO A 42 -13.95 -3.39 3.60
C PRO A 42 -12.86 -2.42 3.11
N ALA A 43 -13.11 -1.11 3.23
CA ALA A 43 -12.15 -0.07 2.87
C ALA A 43 -11.05 0.14 3.92
N SER A 44 -11.23 -0.37 5.14
CA SER A 44 -10.29 -0.27 6.25
C SER A 44 -9.87 -1.66 6.75
N HIS A 45 -8.72 -1.71 7.42
CA HIS A 45 -8.25 -2.92 8.07
C HIS A 45 -8.84 -3.03 9.48
N SER A 46 -9.39 -4.18 9.84
CA SER A 46 -10.03 -4.39 11.15
C SER A 46 -9.05 -4.53 12.34
N ALA A 47 -7.74 -4.53 12.07
CA ALA A 47 -6.72 -4.84 13.08
C ALA A 47 -6.14 -3.59 13.74
N PHE A 48 -6.35 -2.41 13.13
CA PHE A 48 -5.88 -1.13 13.65
C PHE A 48 -6.76 -0.01 13.11
N THR A 49 -6.94 1.04 13.91
CA THR A 49 -7.68 2.26 13.55
C THR A 49 -6.75 3.47 13.51
N THR A 50 -5.59 3.40 14.19
CA THR A 50 -4.63 4.51 14.24
C THR A 50 -3.27 4.15 13.65
N PRO A 51 -2.46 5.13 13.23
CA PRO A 51 -1.09 4.87 12.77
C PRO A 51 -0.18 4.24 13.85
N VAL A 52 -0.43 4.51 15.13
CA VAL A 52 0.32 3.88 16.25
C VAL A 52 -0.03 2.40 16.37
N GLU A 53 -1.31 2.06 16.35
CA GLU A 53 -1.76 0.66 16.33
C GLU A 53 -1.24 -0.09 15.10
N MET A 54 -1.19 0.56 13.94
CA MET A 54 -0.60 0.00 12.72
C MET A 54 0.88 -0.37 12.92
N MET A 55 1.66 0.45 13.63
CA MET A 55 3.06 0.12 13.93
C MET A 55 3.16 -1.13 14.81
N HIS A 56 2.33 -1.23 15.85
CA HIS A 56 2.29 -2.44 16.69
C HIS A 56 1.85 -3.67 15.91
N PHE A 57 0.91 -3.53 14.97
CA PHE A 57 0.48 -4.61 14.10
C PHE A 57 1.60 -5.09 13.16
N ILE A 58 2.42 -4.17 12.62
CA ILE A 58 3.63 -4.52 11.85
C ILE A 58 4.59 -5.36 12.70
N GLN A 59 4.84 -4.95 13.95
CA GLN A 59 5.71 -5.69 14.86
C GLN A 59 5.14 -7.08 15.17
N GLN A 60 3.84 -7.19 15.45
CA GLN A 60 3.17 -8.46 15.70
C GLN A 60 3.30 -9.41 14.50
N LEU A 61 3.08 -8.93 13.27
CA LEU A 61 3.25 -9.74 12.06
C LEU A 61 4.71 -10.22 11.88
N ARG A 62 5.68 -9.37 12.23
CA ARG A 62 7.10 -9.72 12.17
C ARG A 62 7.41 -10.86 13.14
N GLU A 63 6.91 -10.80 14.36
CA GLU A 63 7.08 -11.83 15.39
C GLU A 63 6.41 -13.15 14.97
N LEU A 64 5.13 -13.11 14.62
CA LEU A 64 4.35 -14.29 14.22
C LEU A 64 4.91 -14.97 12.98
N SER A 65 5.60 -14.23 12.11
CA SER A 65 6.18 -14.75 10.88
C SER A 65 7.61 -15.28 11.04
N GLY A 66 8.19 -15.23 12.25
CA GLY A 66 9.56 -15.64 12.51
C GLY A 66 10.60 -14.68 11.93
N GLY A 67 10.29 -13.38 11.89
CA GLY A 67 11.21 -12.33 11.44
C GLY A 67 11.20 -12.05 9.94
N LYS A 68 10.15 -12.44 9.19
CA LYS A 68 10.05 -12.05 7.77
C LYS A 68 9.92 -10.52 7.65
N PRO A 69 10.49 -9.90 6.60
CA PRO A 69 10.30 -8.47 6.37
C PRO A 69 8.83 -8.10 6.24
N VAL A 70 8.37 -7.11 6.99
CA VAL A 70 6.99 -6.60 7.01
C VAL A 70 6.97 -5.14 6.60
N GLY A 71 6.17 -4.83 5.60
CA GLY A 71 6.00 -3.47 5.10
C GLY A 71 4.57 -3.20 4.72
N PHE A 72 4.34 -2.06 4.09
CA PHE A 72 3.00 -1.71 3.62
C PHE A 72 3.02 -1.03 2.26
N LYS A 73 1.88 -1.10 1.58
CA LYS A 73 1.62 -0.45 0.30
C LYS A 73 0.50 0.57 0.42
N LEU A 74 0.70 1.73 -0.20
CA LEU A 74 -0.31 2.78 -0.26
C LEU A 74 -0.21 3.60 -1.56
N CYS A 75 -1.35 4.07 -2.04
CA CYS A 75 -1.43 5.26 -2.87
C CYS A 75 -1.64 6.48 -1.97
N ILE A 76 -0.86 7.54 -2.18
CA ILE A 76 -1.00 8.76 -1.39
C ILE A 76 -2.33 9.43 -1.73
N GLY A 77 -3.21 9.49 -0.73
CA GLY A 77 -4.42 10.30 -0.74
C GLY A 77 -4.11 11.64 -0.10
N HIS A 78 -4.53 11.82 1.16
CA HIS A 78 -4.23 13.05 1.87
C HIS A 78 -2.79 13.05 2.42
N PRO A 79 -1.97 14.08 2.14
CA PRO A 79 -0.57 14.11 2.58
C PRO A 79 -0.38 13.93 4.10
N TRP A 80 -1.31 14.46 4.91
CA TRP A 80 -1.21 14.37 6.37
C TRP A 80 -1.33 12.94 6.90
N GLU A 81 -1.97 12.02 6.17
CA GLU A 81 -2.12 10.62 6.58
C GLU A 81 -0.74 9.93 6.61
N PHE A 82 0.07 10.14 5.57
CA PHE A 82 1.44 9.61 5.56
C PHE A 82 2.33 10.28 6.60
N VAL A 83 2.18 11.60 6.80
CA VAL A 83 2.92 12.31 7.86
C VAL A 83 2.54 11.79 9.24
N ALA A 84 1.27 11.45 9.48
CA ALA A 84 0.83 10.83 10.74
C ALA A 84 1.46 9.44 10.94
N ILE A 85 1.58 8.64 9.87
CA ILE A 85 2.30 7.36 9.88
C ILE A 85 3.79 7.57 10.22
N ALA A 86 4.46 8.55 9.61
CA ALA A 86 5.86 8.86 9.92
C ALA A 86 6.03 9.32 11.38
N LYS A 87 5.08 10.10 11.92
CA LYS A 87 5.07 10.47 13.35
C LYS A 87 4.89 9.25 14.26
N ALA A 88 4.05 8.29 13.88
CA ALA A 88 3.88 7.07 14.65
C ALA A 88 5.14 6.19 14.66
N MET A 89 5.87 6.11 13.54
CA MET A 89 7.19 5.46 13.48
C MET A 89 8.18 6.10 14.47
N LEU A 90 8.24 7.43 14.50
CA LEU A 90 9.11 8.16 15.44
C LEU A 90 8.70 7.96 16.89
N HIS A 91 7.38 7.94 17.18
CA HIS A 91 6.84 7.81 18.53
C HIS A 91 7.02 6.40 19.10
N THR A 92 6.77 5.36 18.29
CA THR A 92 6.81 3.96 18.74
C THR A 92 8.19 3.33 18.60
N HIS A 93 9.08 3.94 17.81
CA HIS A 93 10.35 3.38 17.36
C HIS A 93 10.24 2.06 16.59
N ILE A 94 9.04 1.70 16.15
CA ILE A 94 8.79 0.54 15.28
C ILE A 94 8.77 1.04 13.85
N LEU A 95 9.57 0.41 12.99
CA LEU A 95 9.67 0.75 11.57
C LEU A 95 9.18 -0.42 10.70
N PRO A 96 8.52 -0.15 9.56
CA PRO A 96 8.38 -1.15 8.52
C PRO A 96 9.74 -1.43 7.87
N ASP A 97 9.90 -2.63 7.32
CA ASP A 97 11.06 -2.99 6.52
C ASP A 97 11.03 -2.34 5.13
N PHE A 98 9.83 -2.07 4.62
CA PHE A 98 9.63 -1.41 3.33
C PHE A 98 8.30 -0.66 3.23
N ILE A 99 8.23 0.31 2.31
CA ILE A 99 7.02 1.04 1.93
C ILE A 99 6.92 1.02 0.39
N VAL A 100 5.83 0.51 -0.17
CA VAL A 100 5.56 0.58 -1.61
C VAL A 100 4.61 1.74 -1.91
N VAL A 101 5.07 2.69 -2.71
CA VAL A 101 4.28 3.83 -3.17
C VAL A 101 3.61 3.48 -4.49
N ASP A 102 2.28 3.43 -4.47
CA ASP A 102 1.46 3.18 -5.66
C ASP A 102 1.01 4.51 -6.25
N GLY A 103 1.33 4.76 -7.51
CA GLY A 103 0.78 5.88 -8.25
C GLY A 103 -0.68 5.64 -8.61
N LYS A 104 -1.46 6.71 -8.79
CA LYS A 104 -2.85 6.63 -9.27
C LYS A 104 -3.00 5.88 -10.61
N GLU A 105 -1.90 5.76 -11.37
CA GLU A 105 -1.82 5.03 -12.63
C GLU A 105 -1.90 3.50 -12.46
N GLY A 106 -1.96 3.00 -11.23
CA GLY A 106 -2.12 1.59 -10.92
C GLY A 106 -3.36 0.96 -11.59
N GLY A 107 -3.21 -0.25 -12.11
CA GLY A 107 -4.32 -0.99 -12.71
C GLY A 107 -5.24 -1.67 -11.69
N THR A 108 -6.38 -2.16 -12.15
CA THR A 108 -7.31 -2.97 -11.36
C THR A 108 -8.16 -3.88 -12.25
N GLY A 109 -8.51 -5.07 -11.74
CA GLY A 109 -9.45 -5.95 -12.42
C GLY A 109 -10.91 -5.55 -12.23
N ALA A 110 -11.22 -4.74 -11.21
CA ALA A 110 -12.54 -4.19 -10.92
C ALA A 110 -12.43 -2.97 -9.98
N ALA A 111 -12.87 -1.80 -10.47
CA ALA A 111 -13.08 -0.60 -9.68
C ALA A 111 -14.11 0.32 -10.36
N PRO A 112 -14.83 1.17 -9.60
CA PRO A 112 -15.59 2.28 -10.15
C PRO A 112 -14.69 3.22 -10.99
N LEU A 113 -15.24 3.73 -12.09
CA LEU A 113 -14.48 4.60 -13.02
C LEU A 113 -14.07 5.91 -12.37
N GLU A 114 -14.91 6.43 -11.49
CA GLU A 114 -14.68 7.68 -10.75
C GLU A 114 -13.43 7.56 -9.88
N LEU A 115 -13.27 6.43 -9.18
CA LEU A 115 -12.10 6.18 -8.34
C LEU A 115 -10.85 5.97 -9.19
N SER A 116 -10.96 5.22 -10.30
CA SER A 116 -9.83 4.91 -11.15
C SER A 116 -9.29 6.13 -11.91
N ASN A 117 -10.13 7.13 -12.19
CA ASN A 117 -9.75 8.27 -13.02
C ASN A 117 -9.38 9.52 -12.20
N TYR A 118 -9.99 9.71 -11.02
CA TYR A 118 -9.93 10.99 -10.31
C TYR A 118 -9.28 10.96 -8.93
N MET A 119 -8.97 9.78 -8.37
CA MET A 119 -8.42 9.66 -7.01
C MET A 119 -6.95 9.26 -7.01
N GLY A 120 -6.24 9.69 -5.95
CA GLY A 120 -4.84 9.32 -5.71
C GLY A 120 -3.83 10.28 -6.33
N MET A 121 -2.66 10.36 -5.69
CA MET A 121 -1.53 11.14 -6.17
C MET A 121 -0.82 10.40 -7.34
N PRO A 122 -0.36 11.11 -8.39
CA PRO A 122 0.46 10.49 -9.41
C PRO A 122 1.78 9.96 -8.83
N LEU A 123 2.35 8.90 -9.44
CA LEU A 123 3.48 8.17 -8.86
C LEU A 123 4.67 9.06 -8.50
N ARG A 124 5.06 9.98 -9.39
CA ARG A 124 6.28 10.78 -9.20
C ARG A 124 6.17 11.70 -7.99
N GLU A 125 5.04 12.38 -7.86
CA GLU A 125 4.70 13.26 -6.76
C GLU A 125 4.57 12.48 -5.46
N GLY A 126 3.87 11.34 -5.47
CA GLY A 126 3.71 10.48 -4.30
C GLY A 126 5.04 9.95 -3.80
N LEU A 127 5.90 9.52 -4.71
CA LEU A 127 7.21 8.98 -4.40
C LEU A 127 8.15 10.05 -3.85
N LEU A 128 8.22 11.22 -4.48
CA LEU A 128 8.98 12.37 -3.97
C LEU A 128 8.50 12.80 -2.59
N PHE A 129 7.18 12.85 -2.38
CA PHE A 129 6.59 13.21 -1.10
C PHE A 129 6.97 12.23 0.01
N VAL A 130 6.86 10.93 -0.25
CA VAL A 130 7.26 9.88 0.70
C VAL A 130 8.76 9.94 0.98
N HIS A 131 9.59 10.02 -0.07
CA HIS A 131 11.04 10.10 0.06
C HIS A 131 11.45 11.29 0.94
N ASN A 132 11.00 12.50 0.60
CA ASN A 132 11.36 13.72 1.32
C ASN A 132 10.84 13.73 2.76
N THR A 133 9.65 13.18 3.00
CA THR A 133 9.12 13.03 4.37
C THR A 133 10.02 12.11 5.20
N LEU A 134 10.43 10.97 4.65
CA LEU A 134 11.34 10.04 5.35
C LEU A 134 12.74 10.66 5.57
N VAL A 135 13.24 11.44 4.61
CA VAL A 135 14.49 12.20 4.76
C VAL A 135 14.36 13.22 5.90
N GLY A 136 13.30 14.03 5.89
CA GLY A 136 13.03 15.03 6.93
C GLY A 136 12.83 14.44 8.33
N CYS A 137 12.36 13.19 8.42
CA CYS A 137 12.24 12.45 9.67
C CYS A 137 13.52 11.67 10.08
N GLY A 138 14.58 11.67 9.27
CA GLY A 138 15.78 10.87 9.52
C GLY A 138 15.54 9.35 9.48
N LEU A 139 14.51 8.91 8.72
CA LEU A 139 14.10 7.51 8.59
C LEU A 139 14.47 6.89 7.24
N ARG A 140 14.86 7.70 6.25
CA ARG A 140 15.04 7.25 4.86
C ARG A 140 15.99 6.07 4.73
N ASP A 141 17.14 6.09 5.40
CA ASP A 141 18.15 5.02 5.27
C ASP A 141 17.75 3.71 5.96
N LYS A 142 16.68 3.72 6.77
CA LYS A 142 16.22 2.56 7.54
C LYS A 142 15.10 1.79 6.85
N ILE A 143 14.46 2.38 5.84
CA ILE A 143 13.24 1.85 5.21
C ILE A 143 13.46 1.76 3.70
N LYS A 144 13.25 0.58 3.13
CA LYS A 144 13.26 0.41 1.68
C LYS A 144 12.02 1.04 1.07
N VAL A 145 12.17 1.77 -0.02
CA VAL A 145 11.04 2.39 -0.73
C VAL A 145 10.87 1.70 -2.08
N GLY A 146 9.68 1.16 -2.33
CA GLY A 146 9.29 0.60 -3.62
C GLY A 146 8.39 1.55 -4.40
N ALA A 147 8.38 1.44 -5.72
CA ALA A 147 7.48 2.21 -6.58
C ALA A 147 6.65 1.30 -7.50
N SER A 148 5.34 1.52 -7.58
CA SER A 148 4.48 0.84 -8.54
C SER A 148 3.49 1.81 -9.19
N GLY A 149 3.23 1.63 -10.48
CA GLY A 149 2.29 2.49 -11.22
C GLY A 149 2.72 2.66 -12.67
N LYS A 150 2.09 1.90 -13.58
CA LYS A 150 2.28 1.95 -15.05
C LYS A 150 3.73 2.18 -15.52
N ILE A 151 4.70 1.50 -14.90
CA ILE A 151 6.10 1.49 -15.33
C ILE A 151 6.22 0.43 -16.43
N ILE A 152 6.24 0.86 -17.69
CA ILE A 152 6.13 -0.05 -18.85
C ILE A 152 7.35 -0.01 -19.77
N SER A 153 8.27 0.94 -19.55
CA SER A 153 9.49 1.09 -20.34
C SER A 153 10.73 1.20 -19.46
N ALA A 154 11.90 0.92 -20.04
CA ALA A 154 13.18 1.13 -19.37
C ALA A 154 13.40 2.60 -18.98
N PHE A 155 12.87 3.54 -19.76
CA PHE A 155 12.93 4.97 -19.44
C PHE A 155 12.10 5.31 -18.21
N ASP A 156 10.92 4.69 -18.03
CA ASP A 156 10.10 4.87 -16.83
C ASP A 156 10.85 4.35 -15.60
N ILE A 157 11.46 3.16 -15.70
CA ILE A 157 12.28 2.58 -14.63
C ILE A 157 13.39 3.54 -14.23
N ALA A 158 14.20 4.00 -15.21
CA ALA A 158 15.29 4.92 -14.95
C ALA A 158 14.81 6.24 -14.33
N SER A 159 13.72 6.81 -14.86
CA SER A 159 13.14 8.07 -14.36
C SER A 159 12.65 7.94 -12.92
N VAL A 160 12.03 6.81 -12.57
CA VAL A 160 11.53 6.54 -11.22
C VAL A 160 12.66 6.26 -10.24
N LEU A 161 13.69 5.50 -10.64
CA LEU A 161 14.85 5.20 -9.79
C LEU A 161 15.61 6.46 -9.34
N VAL A 162 15.68 7.50 -10.18
CA VAL A 162 16.32 8.78 -9.82
C VAL A 162 15.58 9.51 -8.69
N LEU A 163 14.29 9.24 -8.48
CA LEU A 163 13.50 9.82 -7.38
C LEU A 163 13.75 9.12 -6.04
N GLY A 164 14.65 8.13 -6.02
CA GLY A 164 15.14 7.47 -4.83
C GLY A 164 14.32 6.30 -4.26
N PRO A 165 13.51 5.51 -5.00
CA PRO A 165 13.14 4.18 -4.56
C PRO A 165 14.37 3.24 -4.64
N THR A 166 14.30 2.15 -3.90
CA THR A 166 15.33 1.09 -3.81
C THR A 166 14.87 -0.24 -4.40
N GLY A 167 13.64 -0.32 -4.92
CA GLY A 167 13.05 -1.51 -5.53
C GLY A 167 11.71 -1.24 -6.18
#